data_AF-A0A7S1Y371-F1
#
_entry.id   AF-A0A7S1Y371-F1
#
_cell.length_a   1.000
_cell.length_b   1.000
_cell.length_c   1.000
_cell.angle_alpha   90.00
_cell.angle_beta   90.00
_cell.angle_gamma   90.00
#
_symmetry.space_group_name_H-M   'P 1'
#
loop_
_entity.id
_entity.type
_entity.pdbx_description
1 polymer ?
#
loop_
_entity_poly.entity_id
_entity_poly.type
_entity_poly.pdbx_seq_one_letter_code
_entity_poly.pdbx_strand_id
1 'polypeptide(L)'
;MGLTDGILYGPISACTSVCSHAVGASNPNLAGQYIQIAMGIYLLSSIPIIFFWWTFMEDVIMYIEWGDPETAALAQDFTRVYIWTYVLGGVSTSLWRLLEVAGHVV
;
A
#
# COMPACT_ATOMS: atom_id res chain seq x y z
N MET A 1 3.97 8.77 -6.85
CA MET A 1 3.82 7.45 -6.18
C MET A 1 3.83 7.51 -4.65
N GLY A 2 4.86 8.06 -3.97
CA GLY A 2 4.95 8.02 -2.50
C GLY A 2 3.80 8.69 -1.73
N LEU A 3 3.25 9.79 -2.26
CA LEU A 3 2.09 10.49 -1.67
C LEU A 3 0.83 9.61 -1.64
N THR A 4 0.53 8.92 -2.74
CA THR A 4 -0.63 8.02 -2.82
C THR A 4 -0.48 6.80 -1.94
N ASP A 5 0.75 6.27 -1.82
CA ASP A 5 1.06 5.16 -0.92
C ASP A 5 0.83 5.53 0.56
N GLY A 6 1.24 6.73 0.98
CA GLY A 6 0.98 7.21 2.34
C GLY A 6 -0.50 7.25 2.72
N ILE A 7 -1.39 7.60 1.78
CA ILE A 7 -2.85 7.58 2.00
C ILE A 7 -3.35 6.13 2.12
N LEU A 8 -2.86 5.24 1.27
CA LEU A 8 -3.22 3.81 1.28
C LEU A 8 -2.76 3.08 2.54
N TYR A 9 -1.72 3.57 3.22
CA TYR A 9 -1.23 3.00 4.47
C TYR A 9 -2.11 3.29 5.70
N GLY A 10 -3.06 4.22 5.59
CA GLY A 10 -3.97 4.58 6.68
C GLY A 10 -4.74 3.38 7.27
N PRO A 11 -5.44 2.58 6.45
CA PRO A 11 -6.12 1.36 6.90
C PRO A 11 -5.22 0.35 7.62
N ILE A 12 -3.99 0.13 7.12
CA ILE A 12 -3.03 -0.79 7.74
C ILE A 12 -2.59 -0.27 9.12
N SER A 13 -2.37 1.03 9.23
CA SER A 13 -1.99 1.68 10.48
C SER A 13 -3.12 1.61 11.51
N ALA A 14 -4.36 1.86 11.10
CA ALA A 14 -5.54 1.71 11.95
C ALA A 14 -5.78 0.25 12.38
N CYS A 15 -5.50 -0.70 11.49
CA CYS A 15 -5.61 -2.13 11.77
C CYS A 15 -4.71 -2.57 12.94
N THR A 16 -3.52 -1.98 13.06
CA THR A 16 -2.55 -2.30 14.12
C THR A 16 -3.14 -2.05 15.51
N SER A 17 -3.90 -0.96 15.69
CA SER A 17 -4.56 -0.62 16.95
C SER A 17 -5.65 -1.64 17.32
N VAL A 18 -6.54 -1.97 16.38
CA VAL A 18 -7.63 -2.93 16.64
C VAL A 18 -7.13 -4.36 16.82
N CYS A 19 -6.06 -4.74 16.11
CA CYS A 19 -5.40 -6.03 16.31
C CYS A 19 -4.78 -6.13 17.71
N SER A 20 -4.13 -5.07 18.19
CA SER A 20 -3.56 -5.03 19.54
C SER A 20 -4.61 -5.26 20.62
N HIS A 21 -5.80 -4.67 20.46
CA HIS A 21 -6.93 -4.92 21.36
C HIS A 21 -7.43 -6.37 21.28
N ALA A 22 -7.57 -6.93 20.09
CA ALA A 22 -8.02 -8.31 19.90
C ALA A 22 -7.04 -9.34 20.48
N VAL A 23 -5.73 -9.12 20.28
CA VAL A 23 -4.68 -9.96 20.87
C VAL A 23 -4.68 -9.83 22.40
N GLY A 24 -4.77 -8.60 22.94
CA GLY A 24 -4.87 -8.37 24.38
C GLY A 24 -6.12 -9.02 25.02
N ALA A 25 -7.21 -9.13 24.27
CA ALA A 25 -8.43 -9.84 24.68
C ALA A 25 -8.35 -11.37 24.49
N SER A 26 -7.18 -11.93 24.16
CA SER A 26 -6.98 -13.35 23.87
C SER A 26 -7.88 -13.88 22.74
N ASN A 27 -8.22 -13.04 21.76
CA ASN A 27 -9.04 -13.40 20.61
C ASN A 27 -8.25 -13.27 19.29
N PRO A 28 -7.34 -14.22 18.99
CA PRO A 28 -6.50 -14.17 17.79
C PRO A 28 -7.29 -14.31 16.50
N ASN A 29 -8.45 -14.97 16.53
CA ASN A 29 -9.32 -15.09 15.36
C ASN A 29 -9.84 -13.72 14.90
N LEU A 30 -10.21 -12.85 15.85
CA LEU A 30 -10.66 -11.49 15.56
C LEU A 30 -9.53 -10.63 14.99
N ALA A 31 -8.30 -10.78 15.49
CA ALA A 31 -7.12 -10.10 14.95
C ALA A 31 -6.87 -10.49 13.48
N GLY A 32 -6.98 -11.79 13.15
CA GLY A 32 -6.86 -12.26 11.76
C GLY A 32 -7.92 -11.66 10.82
N GLN A 33 -9.16 -11.52 11.29
CA GLN A 33 -10.24 -10.90 10.50
C GLN A 33 -9.97 -9.41 10.24
N TYR A 34 -9.49 -8.66 11.22
CA TYR A 34 -9.14 -7.25 11.03
C TYR A 34 -8.06 -7.03 9.97
N ILE A 35 -7.08 -7.93 9.90
CA ILE A 35 -6.02 -7.83 8.88
C ILE A 35 -6.53 -8.20 7.50
N GLN A 36 -7.35 -9.24 7.38
CA GLN A 36 -7.97 -9.58 6.09
C GLN A 36 -8.81 -8.42 5.56
N ILE A 37 -9.57 -7.75 6.43
CA ILE A 37 -10.36 -6.57 6.05
C ILE A 37 -9.44 -5.41 5.64
N ALA A 38 -8.39 -5.12 6.42
CA ALA A 38 -7.46 -4.04 6.10
C ALA A 38 -6.73 -4.27 4.77
N MET A 39 -6.29 -5.51 4.52
CA MET A 39 -5.70 -5.93 3.25
C MET A 39 -6.69 -5.81 2.10
N GLY A 40 -7.94 -6.23 2.30
CA GLY A 40 -9.01 -6.07 1.30
C GLY A 40 -9.25 -4.61 0.94
N ILE A 41 -9.34 -3.73 1.95
CA ILE A 41 -9.49 -2.29 1.75
C ILE A 41 -8.29 -1.72 0.98
N TYR A 42 -7.06 -2.09 1.35
CA TYR A 42 -5.84 -1.66 0.67
C TYR A 42 -5.82 -2.08 -0.80
N LEU A 43 -6.15 -3.33 -1.09
CA LEU A 43 -6.16 -3.85 -2.47
C LEU A 43 -7.23 -3.15 -3.31
N LEU A 44 -8.43 -2.94 -2.75
CA LEU A 44 -9.52 -2.25 -3.45
C LEU A 44 -9.18 -0.78 -3.73
N SER A 45 -8.61 -0.08 -2.76
CA SER A 45 -8.20 1.31 -2.94
C SER A 45 -6.96 1.47 -3.83
N SER A 46 -6.15 0.41 -3.97
CA SER A 46 -5.02 0.39 -4.90
C SER A 46 -5.45 0.36 -6.37
N ILE A 47 -6.60 -0.25 -6.72
CA ILE A 47 -7.07 -0.37 -8.12
C ILE A 47 -7.14 0.99 -8.85
N PRO A 48 -7.87 2.02 -8.35
CA PRO A 48 -7.95 3.30 -9.03
C PRO A 48 -6.60 4.02 -9.09
N ILE A 49 -5.75 3.82 -8.07
CA ILE A 49 -4.41 4.42 -8.02
C ILE A 49 -3.49 3.78 -9.05
N ILE A 50 -3.56 2.45 -9.21
CA ILE A 50 -2.83 1.73 -10.26
C ILE A 50 -3.22 2.26 -11.62
N PHE A 51 -4.53 2.36 -11.89
CA PHE A 51 -5.02 2.85 -13.18
C PHE A 51 -4.55 4.29 -13.48
N PHE A 52 -4.61 5.16 -12.48
CA PHE A 52 -4.15 6.54 -12.62
C PHE A 52 -2.67 6.62 -13.00
N TRP A 53 -1.79 5.99 -12.23
CA TRP A 53 -0.34 6.04 -12.48
C TRP A 53 0.11 5.22 -13.69
N TRP A 54 -0.64 4.20 -14.07
CA TRP A 54 -0.39 3.44 -15.29
C TRP A 54 -0.63 4.27 -16.56
N THR A 55 -1.52 5.27 -16.48
CA THR A 55 -1.97 6.03 -17.65
C THR A 55 -1.39 7.45 -17.70
N PHE A 56 -1.21 8.10 -16.55
CA PHE A 56 -0.93 9.54 -16.48
C PHE A 56 0.44 9.89 -15.88
N MET A 57 1.38 8.94 -15.73
CA MET A 57 2.69 9.26 -15.14
C MET A 57 3.47 10.24 -16.02
N GLU A 58 3.46 10.04 -17.34
CA GLU A 58 4.11 10.94 -18.30
C GLU A 58 3.57 12.36 -18.15
N ASP A 59 2.24 12.51 -18.21
CA ASP A 59 1.55 13.79 -18.05
C ASP A 59 1.87 14.47 -16.72
N VAL A 60 1.95 13.70 -15.63
CA VAL A 60 2.30 14.22 -14.30
C VAL A 60 3.73 14.75 -14.28
N ILE A 61 4.69 14.06 -14.89
CA ILE A 61 6.09 14.51 -14.95
C ILE A 61 6.23 15.76 -15.82
N MET A 62 5.54 15.79 -16.95
CA MET A 62 5.51 16.97 -17.82
C MET A 62 4.85 18.17 -17.12
N TYR A 63 3.81 17.94 -16.34
CA TYR A 63 3.11 18.99 -15.59
C TYR A 63 3.95 19.62 -14.48
N ILE A 64 4.76 18.83 -13.79
CA ILE A 64 5.65 19.31 -12.70
C ILE A 64 7.03 19.78 -13.22
N GLU A 65 7.22 19.86 -14.54
CA GLU A 65 8.43 20.33 -15.22
C GLU A 65 9.72 19.61 -14.77
N TRP A 66 9.63 18.31 -14.42
CA TRP A 66 10.76 17.55 -13.87
C TRP A 66 11.65 16.86 -14.89
N GLY A 67 11.42 17.04 -16.19
CA GLY A 67 12.24 16.42 -17.22
C GLY A 67 11.84 16.85 -18.62
N ASP A 68 12.65 16.40 -19.57
CA ASP A 68 12.34 16.43 -20.99
C ASP A 68 11.36 15.30 -21.38
N PRO A 69 10.75 15.35 -22.58
CA PRO A 69 9.79 14.34 -23.03
C PRO A 69 10.32 12.90 -23.06
N GLU A 70 11.62 12.70 -23.30
CA GLU A 70 12.22 11.36 -23.32
C GLU A 70 12.29 10.79 -21.91
N THR A 71 12.70 11.61 -20.94
CA THR A 71 12.70 11.25 -19.52
C THR A 71 11.28 10.94 -19.00
N ALA A 72 10.27 11.70 -19.42
CA ALA A 72 8.88 11.48 -19.03
C ALA A 72 8.32 10.14 -19.56
N ALA A 73 8.61 9.81 -20.82
CA ALA A 73 8.22 8.52 -21.41
C ALA A 73 8.91 7.33 -20.71
N LEU A 74 10.21 7.44 -20.42
CA LEU A 74 10.95 6.41 -19.67
C LEU A 74 10.36 6.19 -18.27
N ALA A 75 9.94 7.26 -17.59
CA ALA A 75 9.33 7.16 -16.28
C ALA A 75 7.94 6.52 -16.31
N GLN A 76 7.17 6.71 -17.39
CA GLN A 76 5.90 6.01 -17.60
C GLN A 76 6.11 4.49 -17.72
N ASP A 77 7.09 4.06 -18.51
CA ASP A 77 7.42 2.64 -18.66
C ASP A 77 7.97 2.04 -17.36
N PHE A 78 8.84 2.76 -16.66
CA PHE A 78 9.31 2.35 -15.34
C PHE A 78 8.15 2.17 -14.35
N THR A 79 7.20 3.11 -14.35
CA THR A 79 6.05 3.10 -13.44
C THR A 79 5.18 1.86 -13.61
N ARG A 80 4.97 1.39 -14.85
CA ARG A 80 4.18 0.18 -15.15
C ARG A 80 4.77 -1.08 -14.51
N VAL A 81 6.10 -1.15 -14.39
CA VAL A 81 6.78 -2.27 -13.72
C VAL A 81 6.82 -2.05 -12.21
N TYR A 82 7.19 -0.84 -11.78
CA TYR A 82 7.44 -0.52 -10.38
C TYR A 82 6.17 -0.54 -9.52
N ILE A 83 5.00 -0.25 -10.09
CA ILE A 83 3.74 -0.14 -9.34
C ILE A 83 3.34 -1.43 -8.60
N TRP A 84 3.72 -2.59 -9.13
CA TRP A 84 3.44 -3.88 -8.49
C TRP A 84 4.22 -4.08 -7.19
N THR A 85 5.39 -3.45 -7.07
CA THR A 85 6.19 -3.50 -5.83
C THR A 85 5.44 -2.84 -4.67
N TYR A 86 4.67 -1.79 -4.93
CA TYR A 86 3.81 -1.15 -3.92
C TYR A 86 2.70 -2.08 -3.47
N VAL A 87 1.97 -2.69 -4.42
CA VAL A 87 0.87 -3.60 -4.11
C VAL A 87 1.35 -4.76 -3.23
N LEU A 88 2.47 -5.38 -3.60
CA LEU A 88 3.09 -6.46 -2.83
C LEU A 88 3.64 -5.95 -1.48
N GLY A 89 4.20 -4.75 -1.45
CA GLY A 89 4.70 -4.10 -0.25
C GLY A 89 3.62 -3.86 0.81
N GLY A 90 2.43 -3.40 0.40
CA GLY A 90 1.31 -3.20 1.33
C GLY A 90 0.76 -4.50 1.92
N VAL A 91 0.70 -5.56 1.11
CA VAL A 91 0.33 -6.92 1.58
C VAL A 91 1.37 -7.45 2.56
N SER A 92 2.65 -7.38 2.20
CA SER A 92 3.76 -7.80 3.06
C SER A 92 3.71 -7.05 4.40
N THR A 93 3.58 -5.73 4.36
CA THR A 93 3.55 -4.92 5.58
C THR A 93 2.36 -5.22 6.46
N SER A 94 1.19 -5.52 5.89
CA SER A 94 0.02 -5.94 6.67
C SER A 94 0.29 -7.24 7.45
N LEU A 95 0.99 -8.19 6.84
CA LEU A 95 1.40 -9.43 7.51
C LEU A 95 2.47 -9.18 8.59
N TRP A 96 3.46 -8.33 8.30
CA TRP A 96 4.49 -7.96 9.29
C TRP A 96 3.88 -7.29 10.52
N ARG A 97 2.88 -6.42 10.35
CA ARG A 97 2.15 -5.82 11.46
C ARG A 97 1.39 -6.84 12.30
N LEU A 98 0.87 -7.91 11.70
CA LEU A 98 0.27 -9.00 12.48
C LEU A 98 1.30 -9.65 13.40
N LEU A 99 2.46 -10.00 12.85
CA LEU A 99 3.52 -10.69 13.57
C LEU A 99 4.04 -9.84 14.73
N GLU A 100 4.23 -8.54 14.47
CA GLU A 100 4.59 -7.55 15.49
C GLU A 100 3.57 -7.52 16.63
N VAL A 101 2.27 -7.42 16.31
CA VAL A 101 1.19 -7.37 17.33
C VAL A 101 1.02 -8.70 18.05
N ALA A 102 1.28 -9.83 17.39
CA ALA A 102 1.20 -11.17 17.99
C ALA A 102 2.41 -11.50 18.88
N GLY A 103 3.41 -10.62 18.98
CA GLY A 103 4.62 -10.87 19.76
C GLY A 103 5.59 -11.86 19.12
N HIS A 104 5.38 -12.20 17.84
CA HIS A 104 6.31 -12.99 17.05
C HIS A 104 7.33 -12.04 16.41
N VAL A 105 8.34 -11.67 17.19
CA VAL A 105 9.46 -10.83 16.74
C VAL A 105 10.32 -11.62 15.76
N VAL A 106 10.55 -11.07 14.56
CA VAL A 106 11.65 -11.43 13.66
C VAL A 106 12.49 -10.19 13.45
#